data_AF-A0A1I0SYM4-F1
#
_entry.id   AF-A0A1I0SYM4-F1
#
_cell.length_a   1.000
_cell.length_b   1.000
_cell.length_c   1.000
_cell.angle_alpha   90.00
_cell.angle_beta   90.00
_cell.angle_gamma   90.00
#
_symmetry.space_group_name_H-M   'P 1'
#
loop_
_entity.id
_entity.type
_entity.pdbx_description
1 polymer ?
#
loop_
_entity_poly.entity_id
_entity_poly.type
_entity_poly.pdbx_seq_one_letter_code
_entity_poly.pdbx_strand_id
1 'polypeptide(L)' 'QTGDMVKAIVPRGKYKGVWFGEVACRKTGNFDIKGKDGKRIAQGISYKYIQVIQRFDGYTYRKEEAELAQGAIPPRA' A
#
# COMPACT_ATOMS: atom_id res chain seq x y z
N GLN A 1 12.49 -4.38 10.44
CA GLN A 1 12.53 -3.36 9.39
C GLN A 1 11.58 -3.82 8.30
N THR A 2 10.44 -3.16 8.16
CA THR A 2 9.44 -3.49 7.13
C THR A 2 9.35 -2.27 6.22
N GLY A 3 9.60 -2.49 4.92
CA GLY A 3 9.61 -1.47 3.87
C GLY A 3 8.48 -1.68 2.88
N ASP A 4 7.39 -2.32 3.32
CA ASP A 4 6.24 -2.56 2.46
C ASP A 4 5.56 -1.23 2.14
N MET A 5 5.36 -0.98 0.85
CA MET A 5 4.66 0.19 0.38
C MET A 5 3.16 -0.02 0.59
N VAL A 6 2.54 0.87 1.36
CA VAL A 6 1.12 0.80 1.68
C VAL A 6 0.41 2.08 1.28
N LYS A 7 -0.88 1.94 0.99
CA LYS A 7 -1.86 3.01 0.87
C LYS A 7 -2.74 2.97 2.10
N ALA A 8 -2.75 4.02 2.90
CA ALA A 8 -3.76 4.17 3.93
C ALA A 8 -4.86 5.09 3.49
N ILE A 9 -6.10 4.63 3.64
CA ILE A 9 -7.30 5.38 3.36
C ILE A 9 -7.96 5.64 4.71
N VAL A 10 -7.74 6.82 5.26
CA VAL A 10 -8.24 7.20 6.58
C VAL A 10 -9.55 7.97 6.40
N PRO A 11 -10.72 7.37 6.73
CA PRO A 11 -12.01 8.00 6.48
C PRO A 11 -12.33 9.13 7.46
N ARG A 12 -11.78 9.08 8.69
CA ARG A 12 -12.02 10.06 9.77
C ARG A 12 -10.77 10.24 10.64
N GLY A 13 -10.60 11.42 11.23
CA GLY A 13 -9.53 11.73 12.19
C GLY A 13 -8.51 12.77 11.69
N LYS A 14 -7.40 12.92 12.42
CA LYS A 14 -6.33 13.92 12.16
C LYS A 14 -5.66 13.74 10.80
N TYR A 15 -5.56 12.49 10.33
CA TYR A 15 -4.93 12.14 9.06
C TYR A 15 -5.97 11.80 7.99
N LYS A 16 -7.14 12.46 7.98
CA LYS A 16 -8.20 12.17 7.00
C LYS A 16 -7.66 12.36 5.58
N GLY A 17 -7.84 11.36 4.72
CA GLY A 17 -7.36 11.39 3.34
C GLY A 17 -6.70 10.08 2.93
N VAL A 18 -6.08 10.11 1.76
CA VAL A 18 -5.33 8.98 1.19
C VAL A 18 -3.84 9.27 1.35
N TRP A 19 -3.12 8.36 2.00
CA TRP A 19 -1.69 8.46 2.25
C TRP A 19 -0.97 7.30 1.62
N PHE A 20 0.21 7.56 1.07
CA PHE A 20 1.08 6.56 0.48
C PHE A 20 2.43 6.63 1.18
N GLY A 21 2.96 5.48 1.57
CA GLY A 21 4.25 5.41 2.25
C GLY A 21 4.59 4.02 2.75
N GLU A 22 5.70 3.90 3.44
CA GLU A 22 6.14 2.65 4.04
C GLU A 22 5.43 2.43 5.37
N VAL A 23 4.99 1.20 5.62
CA VAL A 23 4.39 0.83 6.90
C VAL A 23 5.46 0.40 7.91
N ALA A 24 5.43 0.99 9.11
CA ALA A 24 6.15 0.48 10.27
C ALA A 24 5.17 -0.17 11.24
N CYS A 25 5.36 -1.46 11.50
CA CYS A 25 4.64 -2.18 12.54
C CYS A 25 5.38 -2.05 13.88
N ARG A 26 4.67 -1.66 14.95
CA ARG A 26 5.18 -1.67 16.34
C ARG A 26 4.81 -2.97 17.03
N LYS A 27 5.58 -3.36 18.06
CA LYS A 27 5.23 -4.50 18.95
C LYS A 27 3.83 -4.40 19.58
N THR A 28 3.28 -3.19 19.69
CA THR A 28 1.95 -2.92 20.24
C THR A 28 0.81 -3.20 19.25
N GLY A 29 1.10 -3.59 18.00
CA GLY A 29 0.08 -3.86 16.96
C GLY A 29 -0.44 -2.60 16.27
N ASN A 30 0.18 -1.44 16.52
CA ASN A 30 -0.12 -0.19 15.81
C ASN A 30 0.76 -0.08 14.56
N PHE A 31 0.18 0.53 13.52
CA PHE A 31 0.87 0.79 12.26
C PHE A 31 1.09 2.30 12.09
N ASP A 32 2.32 2.65 11.73
CA ASP A 32 2.69 4.01 11.33
C ASP A 32 3.03 4.03 9.86
N ILE A 33 2.80 5.18 9.23
CA ILE A 33 3.14 5.44 7.83
C ILE A 33 4.30 6.42 7.82
N LYS A 34 5.38 6.01 7.18
CA LYS A 34 6.56 6.84 6.93
C LYS A 34 6.59 7.23 5.45
N GLY A 35 6.88 8.50 5.19
CA GLY A 35 7.19 8.97 3.85
C GLY A 35 8.60 8.54 3.43
N LYS A 36 8.91 8.72 2.14
CA LYS A 36 10.26 8.45 1.58
C LYS A 36 11.37 9.23 2.30
N ASP A 37 11.08 10.42 2.81
CA ASP A 37 12.00 11.24 3.62
C ASP A 37 12.19 10.74 5.06
N GLY A 38 11.63 9.59 5.44
CA GLY A 38 11.67 9.06 6.80
C GLY A 38 10.77 9.79 7.80
N LYS A 39 10.11 10.87 7.38
CA LYS A 39 9.11 11.58 8.19
C LYS A 39 7.87 10.71 8.43
N ARG A 40 7.42 10.66 9.68
CA ARG A 40 6.15 10.00 10.05
C ARG A 40 4.99 10.87 9.57
N ILE A 41 4.27 10.36 8.57
CA ILE A 41 3.12 11.03 7.98
C ILE A 41 1.88 10.78 8.85
N ALA A 42 1.69 9.54 9.28
CA ALA A 42 0.57 9.16 10.12
C ALA A 42 0.97 8.09 11.13
N GLN A 43 0.36 8.14 12.33
CA GLN A 43 0.68 7.24 13.44
C GLN A 43 -0.60 6.66 14.02
N GLY A 44 -0.51 5.42 14.50
CA GLY A 44 -1.62 4.75 15.19
C GLY A 44 -2.78 4.36 14.26
N ILE A 45 -2.50 4.07 12.99
CA ILE A 45 -3.52 3.63 12.05
C ILE A 45 -3.78 2.13 12.25
N SER A 46 -5.05 1.74 12.22
CA SER A 46 -5.44 0.33 12.23
C SER A 46 -5.20 -0.30 10.86
N TYR A 47 -4.75 -1.56 10.82
CA TYR A 47 -4.57 -2.32 9.58
C TYR A 47 -5.82 -2.35 8.68
N LYS A 48 -7.02 -2.20 9.25
CA LYS A 48 -8.30 -2.13 8.51
C LYS A 48 -8.35 -1.00 7.47
N TYR A 49 -7.61 0.08 7.72
CA TYR A 49 -7.56 1.25 6.85
C TYR A 49 -6.29 1.28 5.99
N ILE A 50 -5.46 0.23 6.07
CA ILE A 50 -4.19 0.11 5.36
C ILE A 50 -4.36 -0.98 4.30
N GLN A 51 -4.13 -0.58 3.05
CA GLN A 51 -4.05 -1.47 1.91
C GLN A 51 -2.58 -1.59 1.51
N VAL A 52 -2.05 -2.81 1.56
CA VAL A 52 -0.67 -3.05 1.13
C VAL A 52 -0.63 -3.05 -0.39
N ILE A 53 0.15 -2.15 -0.98
CA ILE A 53 0.30 -2.05 -2.44
C ILE A 53 1.44 -2.94 -2.91
N GLN A 54 2.55 -2.92 -2.19
CA GLN A 54 3.74 -3.68 -2.55
C GLN A 54 4.33 -4.28 -1.28
N ARG A 55 4.24 -5.61 -1.18
CA ARG A 55 5.00 -6.36 -0.19
C ARG A 55 6.40 -6.56 -0.73
N PHE A 56 7.40 -6.40 0.12
CA PHE A 56 8.79 -6.74 -0.19
C PHE A 56 8.96 -8.28 -0.16
N ASP A 57 8.13 -8.99 -0.92
CA ASP A 57 8.09 -10.46 -0.98
C ASP A 57 8.88 -10.99 -2.20
N GLY A 58 9.60 -10.13 -2.92
CA GLY A 58 10.29 -10.50 -4.16
C GLY A 58 9.36 -10.72 -5.38
N TYR A 59 8.07 -10.94 -5.15
CA TYR A 59 7.06 -10.99 -6.21
C TYR A 59 6.49 -9.60 -6.48
N THR A 60 7.08 -8.93 -7.48
CA THR A 60 6.53 -7.71 -8.06
C THR A 60 5.26 -8.07 -8.81
N TYR A 61 4.11 -8.00 -8.15
CA TYR A 61 2.86 -7.83 -8.86
C TYR A 61 2.91 -6.43 -9.46
N ARG A 62 3.41 -6.35 -10.71
CA ARG A 62 3.10 -5.24 -11.60
C ARG A 62 1.58 -5.10 -11.50
N LYS A 63 1.09 -3.91 -11.15
CA LYS A 63 -0.30 -3.59 -11.41
C LYS A 63 -0.47 -3.74 -12.91
N GLU A 64 -0.98 -4.88 -13.31
CA GLU A 64 -1.51 -5.07 -14.64
C GLU A 64 -2.58 -3.98 -14.77
N GLU A 65 -2.28 -3.08 -15.69
CA GLU A 65 -3.18 -2.08 -16.19
C GLU A 65 -4.52 -2.77 -16.42
N ALA A 66 -5.56 -2.26 -15.77
CA ALA A 66 -6.90 -2.64 -16.09
C ALA A 66 -7.22 -2.10 -17.49
N GLU A 67 -6.65 -2.70 -18.53
CA GLU A 67 -7.22 -2.69 -19.87
C GLU A 67 -8.27 -3.79 -19.92
N LEU A 68 -9.40 -3.50 -19.31
CA LEU A 68 -10.63 -4.13 -19.72
C LEU A 68 -10.88 -3.76 -21.19
N ALA A 69 -10.81 -4.78 -22.03
CA ALA A 69 -11.48 -4.92 -23.31
C ALA A 69 -10.99 -4.06 -24.48
N GLN A 70 -10.14 -4.65 -25.33
CA GLN A 70 -10.57 -5.11 -26.67
C GLN A 70 -9.50 -5.97 -27.36
N GLY A 71 -9.87 -7.21 -27.70
CA GLY A 71 -9.13 -8.01 -28.70
C GLY A 71 -8.38 -9.23 -28.17
N ALA A 72 -9.08 -10.19 -27.56
CA ALA A 72 -8.54 -11.53 -27.39
C ALA A 72 -8.47 -12.26 -28.75
N ILE A 73 -7.26 -12.54 -29.24
CA ILE A 73 -6.96 -13.77 -30.00
C ILE A 73 -5.55 -14.26 -29.58
N PRO A 74 -5.42 -15.40 -28.87
CA PRO A 74 -4.12 -15.97 -28.52
C PRO A 74 -3.45 -16.64 -29.73
N PRO A 75 -2.12 -16.66 -29.84
CA PRO A 75 -1.44 -17.39 -30.91
C PRO A 75 -1.56 -18.90 -30.68
N ARG A 76 -2.12 -19.62 -31.67
CA ARG A 76 -2.07 -21.08 -31.74
C ARG A 76 -1.73 -21.52 -33.16
N ALA A 77 -0.43 -21.70 -33.42
CA ALA A 77 0.19 -22.72 -34.27
C ALA A 77 1.71 -22.52 -34.21
#